data_AF-A0A534PWG7-F1
#
_entry.id   AF-A0A534PWG7-F1
#
_cell.length_a   1.000
_cell.length_b   1.000
_cell.length_c   1.000
_cell.angle_alpha   90.00
_cell.angle_beta   90.00
_cell.angle_gamma   90.00
#
_symmetry.space_group_name_H-M   'P 1'
#
loop_
_entity.id
_entity.type
_entity.pdbx_description
1 polymer ?
#
loop_
_entity_poly.entity_id
_entity_poly.type
_entity_poly.pdbx_seq_one_letter_code
_entity_poly.pdbx_strand_id
1 'polypeptide(L)'
;MERIRVLDPTAPSPEVDADPGPPAGSLAGRTVGIRFDDTWRSFDHATAEWAPRLEAAGANVRWWKAGSRVGEEGERTRRELEEFASGVDVAIVGLGN
;
A
#
# COMPACT_ATOMS: atom_id res chain seq x y z
N MET A 1 48.47 22.57 -9.91
CA MET A 1 47.47 21.97 -9.00
C MET A 1 46.70 20.94 -9.81
N GLU A 2 46.95 19.66 -9.58
CA GLU A 2 46.38 18.57 -10.39
C GLU A 2 45.00 18.20 -9.84
N ARG A 3 44.00 18.08 -10.72
CA ARG A 3 42.61 17.75 -10.33
C ARG A 3 42.43 16.24 -10.31
N ILE A 4 41.77 15.75 -9.27
CA ILE A 4 41.41 14.33 -9.13
C ILE A 4 40.03 14.11 -9.76
N ARG A 5 39.86 13.01 -10.49
CA ARG A 5 38.58 12.61 -11.07
C ARG A 5 37.81 11.74 -10.08
N VAL A 6 36.65 12.22 -9.62
CA VAL A 6 35.69 11.45 -8.82
C VAL A 6 34.66 10.85 -9.78
N LEU A 7 34.45 9.54 -9.69
CA LEU A 7 33.40 8.84 -10.44
C LEU A 7 32.17 8.71 -9.54
N ASP A 8 31.00 8.99 -10.09
CA ASP A 8 29.72 8.73 -9.43
C ASP A 8 29.23 7.34 -9.85
N PRO A 9 29.21 6.34 -8.94
CA PRO A 9 28.73 4.99 -9.24
C PRO A 9 27.19 4.88 -9.16
N THR A 10 26.49 5.98 -8.89
CA THR A 10 25.04 5.97 -8.72
C THR A 10 24.36 5.78 -10.09
N ALA A 11 23.56 4.74 -10.21
CA ALA A 11 22.68 4.59 -11.36
C ALA A 11 21.64 5.72 -11.35
N PRO A 12 21.33 6.35 -12.50
CA PRO A 12 20.25 7.31 -12.58
C PRO A 12 18.94 6.61 -12.17
N SER A 13 18.09 7.33 -11.43
CA SER A 13 16.75 6.82 -11.11
C SER A 13 16.01 6.47 -12.40
N PRO A 14 15.25 5.36 -12.42
CA PRO A 14 14.37 5.07 -13.54
C PRO A 14 13.36 6.23 -13.73
N GLU A 15 12.86 6.40 -14.95
CA GLU A 15 11.76 7.32 -15.19
C GLU A 15 10.56 6.93 -14.33
N VAL A 16 9.94 7.94 -13.70
CA VAL A 16 8.75 7.73 -12.89
C VAL A 16 7.58 7.50 -13.84
N ASP A 17 6.98 6.32 -13.76
CA ASP A 17 5.69 6.06 -14.36
C ASP A 17 4.61 6.73 -13.49
N ALA A 18 3.94 7.73 -14.07
CA ALA A 18 2.87 8.48 -13.42
C ALA A 18 1.49 7.88 -13.69
N ASP A 19 1.40 6.70 -14.30
CA ASP A 19 0.12 6.02 -14.55
C ASP A 19 -0.66 5.86 -13.23
N PRO A 20 -1.84 6.50 -13.10
CA PRO A 20 -2.67 6.40 -11.90
C PRO A 20 -3.34 5.02 -11.77
N GLY A 21 -3.16 4.14 -12.75
CA GLY A 21 -3.87 2.88 -12.87
C GLY A 21 -5.32 3.07 -13.34
N PRO A 22 -6.09 1.96 -13.39
CA PRO A 22 -7.47 2.01 -13.83
C PRO A 22 -8.34 2.83 -12.86
N PRO A 23 -9.33 3.58 -13.38
CA PRO A 23 -10.20 4.39 -12.54
C PRO A 23 -11.06 3.51 -11.62
N ALA A 24 -11.10 3.84 -10.34
CA ALA A 24 -11.97 3.20 -9.36
C ALA A 24 -13.46 3.55 -9.57
N GLY A 25 -13.80 4.55 -10.39
CA GLY A 25 -15.17 5.01 -10.56
C GLY A 25 -15.79 5.56 -9.27
N SER A 26 -17.13 5.48 -9.15
CA SER A 26 -17.83 5.88 -7.92
C SER A 26 -17.50 4.91 -6.78
N LEU A 27 -17.16 5.46 -5.61
CA LEU A 27 -16.87 4.68 -4.41
C LEU A 27 -18.12 4.30 -3.61
N ALA A 28 -19.28 4.91 -3.91
CA ALA A 28 -20.51 4.65 -3.18
C ALA A 28 -20.90 3.17 -3.26
N GLY A 29 -21.02 2.52 -2.09
CA GLY A 29 -21.34 1.10 -1.95
C GLY A 29 -20.18 0.14 -2.19
N ARG A 30 -18.99 0.63 -2.57
CA ARG A 30 -17.80 -0.22 -2.77
C ARG A 30 -17.07 -0.49 -1.47
N THR A 31 -16.38 -1.62 -1.42
CA THR A 31 -15.44 -1.96 -0.35
C THR A 31 -14.03 -1.52 -0.73
N VAL A 32 -13.51 -0.53 0.00
CA VAL A 32 -12.13 -0.07 -0.13
C VAL A 32 -11.27 -0.71 0.95
N GLY A 33 -10.32 -1.55 0.53
CA GLY A 33 -9.36 -2.20 1.39
C GLY A 33 -8.19 -1.28 1.76
N ILE A 34 -7.79 -1.25 3.02
CA ILE A 34 -6.53 -0.65 3.47
C ILE A 34 -5.65 -1.78 4.04
N ARG A 35 -4.59 -2.12 3.30
CA ARG A 35 -3.55 -3.06 3.74
C ARG A 35 -2.38 -2.30 4.35
N PHE A 36 -1.93 -2.72 5.52
CA PHE A 36 -0.77 -2.14 6.21
C PHE A 36 0.05 -3.19 6.99
N ASP A 37 1.21 -2.78 7.49
CA ASP A 37 2.08 -3.56 8.37
C ASP A 37 2.63 -2.67 9.50
N ASP A 38 3.29 -3.29 10.50
CA ASP A 38 3.83 -2.57 11.68
C ASP A 38 5.07 -1.71 11.40
N THR A 39 5.64 -1.83 10.20
CA THR A 39 6.94 -1.24 9.88
C THR A 39 6.81 0.26 9.63
N TRP A 40 5.63 0.74 9.23
CA TRP A 40 5.44 2.10 8.73
C TRP A 40 4.40 2.92 9.53
N ARG A 41 4.80 3.41 10.70
CA ARG A 41 3.92 4.23 11.58
C ARG A 41 3.36 5.49 10.93
N SER A 42 4.03 6.11 9.95
CA SER A 42 3.44 7.27 9.26
C SER A 42 2.29 6.87 8.33
N PHE A 43 2.19 5.60 7.95
CA PHE A 43 1.03 5.08 7.22
C PHE A 43 -0.23 5.10 8.08
N ASP A 44 -0.12 4.90 9.40
CA ASP A 44 -1.25 5.06 10.33
C ASP A 44 -1.80 6.49 10.28
N HIS A 45 -0.92 7.50 10.19
CA HIS A 45 -1.34 8.90 10.10
C HIS A 45 -2.05 9.19 8.78
N ALA A 46 -1.50 8.73 7.65
CA ALA A 46 -2.10 8.92 6.34
C ALA A 46 -3.47 8.23 6.24
N THR A 47 -3.58 6.99 6.71
CA THR A 47 -4.82 6.22 6.65
C THR A 47 -5.89 6.74 7.62
N ALA A 48 -5.50 7.33 8.76
CA ALA A 48 -6.43 8.04 9.65
C ALA A 48 -7.10 9.25 8.99
N GLU A 49 -6.42 9.91 8.03
CA GLU A 49 -7.03 11.00 7.24
C GLU A 49 -7.88 10.48 6.08
N TRP A 50 -7.46 9.38 5.44
CA TRP A 50 -8.11 8.87 4.23
C TRP A 50 -9.39 8.11 4.53
N ALA A 51 -9.41 7.26 5.56
CA ALA A 51 -10.56 6.41 5.85
C ALA A 51 -11.86 7.22 6.05
N PRO A 52 -11.90 8.31 6.87
CA PRO A 52 -13.12 9.11 7.01
C PRO A 52 -13.58 9.76 5.69
N ARG A 53 -12.65 10.11 4.80
CA ARG A 53 -12.97 10.71 3.50
C ARG A 53 -13.54 9.67 2.53
N LEU A 54 -13.02 8.44 2.57
CA LEU A 54 -13.55 7.31 1.80
C LEU A 54 -14.97 6.97 2.26
N GLU A 55 -15.20 6.92 3.57
CA GLU A 55 -16.54 6.70 4.15
C GLU A 55 -17.50 7.84 3.79
N ALA A 56 -17.05 9.10 3.84
CA ALA A 56 -17.84 10.25 3.40
C ALA A 56 -18.20 10.20 1.91
N ALA A 57 -17.39 9.53 1.08
CA ALA A 57 -17.69 9.25 -0.32
C ALA A 57 -18.62 8.03 -0.52
N GLY A 58 -19.09 7.42 0.56
CA GLY A 58 -20.02 6.29 0.56
C GLY A 58 -19.34 4.91 0.45
N ALA A 59 -18.02 4.82 0.64
CA ALA A 59 -17.31 3.55 0.65
C ALA A 59 -17.44 2.81 2.00
N ASN A 60 -17.31 1.50 1.95
CA ASN A 60 -17.08 0.65 3.13
C ASN A 60 -15.57 0.42 3.28
N VAL A 61 -14.95 0.90 4.36
CA VAL A 61 -13.51 0.73 4.56
C VAL A 61 -13.23 -0.59 5.27
N ARG A 62 -12.41 -1.46 4.67
CA ARG A 62 -11.95 -2.73 5.25
C ARG A 62 -10.46 -2.67 5.55
N TRP A 63 -10.10 -2.85 6.81
CA TRP A 63 -8.70 -2.86 7.23
C TRP A 63 -8.15 -4.27 7.28
N TRP A 64 -6.92 -4.45 6.82
CA TRP A 64 -6.16 -5.69 7.05
C TRP A 64 -4.71 -5.38 7.36
N LYS A 65 -4.25 -5.91 8.49
CA LYS A 65 -2.87 -5.80 8.94
C LYS A 65 -2.14 -7.09 8.61
N ALA A 66 -1.06 -6.99 7.86
CA ALA A 66 -0.24 -8.14 7.53
C ALA A 66 0.46 -8.70 8.78
N GLY A 67 0.34 -10.01 9.00
CA GLY A 67 1.07 -10.76 10.03
C GLY A 67 2.45 -11.26 9.57
N SER A 68 3.01 -12.22 10.32
CA SER A 68 4.26 -12.89 9.95
C SER A 68 4.14 -13.64 8.61
N ARG A 69 5.28 -13.89 7.95
CA ARG A 69 5.38 -14.59 6.67
C ARG A 69 6.02 -15.98 6.78
N VAL A 70 6.25 -16.48 7.99
CA VAL A 70 7.00 -17.72 8.25
C VAL A 70 6.21 -18.67 9.14
N GLY A 71 6.34 -19.97 8.89
CA GLY A 71 5.70 -21.01 9.69
C GLY A 71 4.17 -20.99 9.59
N GLU A 72 3.50 -21.50 10.62
CA GLU A 72 2.02 -21.56 10.67
C GLU A 72 1.37 -20.17 10.58
N GLU A 73 2.00 -19.17 11.17
CA GLU A 73 1.53 -17.78 11.08
C GLU A 73 1.66 -17.22 9.65
N GLY A 74 2.70 -17.62 8.93
CA GLY A 74 2.85 -17.31 7.50
C GLY A 74 1.70 -17.87 6.66
N GLU A 75 1.34 -19.14 6.86
CA GLU A 75 0.22 -19.75 6.14
C GLU A 75 -1.12 -19.10 6.49
N ARG A 76 -1.33 -18.71 7.76
CA ARG A 76 -2.51 -17.94 8.17
C ARG A 76 -2.55 -16.58 7.47
N THR A 77 -1.47 -15.82 7.54
CA THR A 77 -1.38 -14.48 6.90
C THR A 77 -1.62 -14.57 5.40
N ARG A 78 -1.14 -15.63 4.74
CA ARG A 78 -1.38 -15.86 3.31
C ARG A 78 -2.87 -16.09 3.02
N ARG A 79 -3.57 -16.89 3.82
CA ARG A 79 -5.02 -17.13 3.68
C ARG A 79 -5.82 -15.85 3.91
N GLU A 80 -5.50 -15.11 4.97
CA GLU A 80 -6.16 -13.84 5.27
C GLU A 80 -5.94 -12.79 4.17
N LEU A 81 -4.75 -12.75 3.56
CA LEU A 81 -4.48 -11.91 2.39
C LEU A 81 -5.37 -12.28 1.20
N GLU A 82 -5.56 -13.58 0.94
CA GLU A 82 -6.41 -14.06 -0.14
C GLU A 82 -7.89 -13.70 0.11
N GLU A 83 -8.37 -13.83 1.34
CA GLU A 83 -9.70 -13.41 1.78
C GLU A 83 -9.89 -11.88 1.76
N PHE A 84 -8.83 -11.12 2.03
CA PHE A 84 -8.85 -9.67 1.91
C PHE A 84 -8.94 -9.26 0.44
N ALA A 85 -8.02 -9.77 -0.40
CA ALA A 85 -7.93 -9.40 -1.81
C ALA A 85 -9.19 -9.78 -2.60
N SER A 86 -9.80 -10.92 -2.29
CA SER A 86 -11.05 -11.35 -2.93
C SER A 86 -12.29 -10.58 -2.44
N GLY A 87 -12.20 -9.87 -1.31
CA GLY A 87 -13.33 -9.20 -0.67
C GLY A 87 -13.27 -7.68 -0.73
N VAL A 88 -12.46 -7.09 -1.60
CA VAL A 88 -12.36 -5.64 -1.79
C VAL A 88 -12.48 -5.30 -3.28
N ASP A 89 -13.10 -4.16 -3.59
CA ASP A 89 -13.23 -3.67 -4.97
C ASP A 89 -11.99 -2.89 -5.42
N VAL A 90 -11.31 -2.24 -4.46
CA VAL A 90 -10.06 -1.50 -4.62
C VAL A 90 -9.27 -1.60 -3.33
N ALA A 91 -7.94 -1.64 -3.42
CA ALA A 91 -7.05 -1.66 -2.26
C ALA A 91 -6.04 -0.52 -2.30
N ILE A 92 -5.88 0.16 -1.16
CA ILE A 92 -4.74 1.03 -0.86
C ILE A 92 -3.74 0.19 -0.07
N VAL A 93 -2.53 0.05 -0.59
CA VAL A 93 -1.53 -0.86 -0.04
C VAL A 93 -0.31 -0.09 0.45
N GLY A 94 -0.08 -0.10 1.76
CA GLY A 94 1.20 0.27 2.34
C GLY A 94 2.19 -0.89 2.16
N LEU A 95 3.20 -0.70 1.31
CA LEU A 95 4.34 -1.60 1.23
C LEU A 95 5.53 -0.88 1.88
N GLY A 96 5.98 -1.37 3.04
CA GLY A 96 7.39 -1.21 3.40
C GLY A 96 8.20 -2.08 2.44
N ASN A 97 8.93 -1.45 1.51
CA ASN A 97 9.93 -2.14 0.70
C ASN A 97 11.08 -2.65 1.58
#